data_AF-A0A8J5CNJ0-F1
#
_entry.id   AF-A0A8J5CNJ0-F1
#
_cell.length_a   1.000
_cell.length_b   1.000
_cell.length_c   1.000
_cell.angle_alpha   90.00
_cell.angle_beta   90.00
_cell.angle_gamma   90.00
#
_symmetry.space_group_name_H-M   'P 1'
#
loop_
_entity.id
_entity.type
_entity.pdbx_description
1 polymer ?
#
loop_
_entity_poly.entity_id
_entity_poly.type
_entity_poly.pdbx_seq_one_letter_code
_entity_poly.pdbx_strand_id
1 'polypeptide(L)'
;MSKVKRLTPYVGQIHNRARQGFADVPALEKMLKKSGLQDFYSKSKNLTIVDAYAGYGWFSTALYNSLQPKKMFLMDPTQYSRAPLTGLQEQAPKVITQSSFDPFQWRSFYPVYESIPKKYNKPDRSEVSRDFLFVANLCYIRGESLLYQYIMCILHQNWLQRYGRVRMLIWMSATCAEKLTHGQQRIGIAGKQALVAYQDKRILELEGLIAKSEEIVNDPRSKPKMVAMHKNRIINNTAMMEKCEQKKDDALFRMENKRFKSTILRELTCDYRYLIGGDFRLNKREKTLNATMNNATRVKQIRKRMAGEPPKPTVVHCPYDKEAVVYYKEGYQDMFVPKKHTSLGGLVLVEFTPKNIKLDRHEEWWFVITRLFVVTGLPVGKSLETLGPGATEWMTPHLTESILKNRISQLTLDEMSELVEVFWRWPFKPQVLMDTYEERVVSTPDESTFENSMFDAEEDGDGEDMDDDIV
;
A
#
# COMPACT_ATOMS: atom_id res chain seq x y z
N MET A 1 -32.36 -26.33 -5.78
CA MET A 1 -31.66 -25.13 -5.29
C MET A 1 -32.51 -23.92 -5.62
N SER A 2 -33.05 -23.21 -4.63
CA SER A 2 -33.74 -21.93 -4.87
C SER A 2 -32.77 -20.98 -5.55
N LYS A 3 -33.15 -20.35 -6.67
CA LYS A 3 -32.33 -19.33 -7.33
C LYS A 3 -32.06 -18.23 -6.30
N VAL A 4 -30.81 -18.07 -5.89
CA VAL A 4 -30.43 -17.05 -4.93
C VAL A 4 -30.67 -15.69 -5.58
N LYS A 5 -31.47 -14.84 -4.92
CA LYS A 5 -31.82 -13.51 -5.42
C LYS A 5 -30.55 -12.67 -5.49
N ARG A 6 -30.15 -12.25 -6.69
CA ARG A 6 -29.06 -11.29 -6.90
C ARG A 6 -29.53 -9.89 -6.52
N LEU A 7 -28.64 -9.10 -5.92
CA LEU A 7 -28.88 -7.70 -5.66
C LEU A 7 -28.61 -6.87 -6.91
N THR A 8 -29.42 -5.83 -7.09
CA THR A 8 -29.20 -4.80 -8.08
C THR A 8 -28.50 -3.60 -7.43
N PRO A 9 -27.41 -3.09 -8.02
CA PRO A 9 -26.75 -1.90 -7.50
C PRO A 9 -27.68 -0.69 -7.61
N TYR A 10 -27.40 0.32 -6.80
CA TYR A 10 -28.08 1.61 -6.92
C TYR A 10 -27.79 2.28 -8.26
N VAL A 11 -28.84 2.80 -8.88
CA VAL A 11 -28.81 3.62 -10.09
C VAL A 11 -29.52 4.93 -9.75
N GLY A 12 -28.75 5.96 -9.47
CA GLY A 12 -29.29 7.28 -9.15
C GLY A 12 -28.20 8.35 -9.20
N GLN A 13 -28.55 9.58 -8.83
CA GLN A 13 -27.63 10.71 -8.93
C GLN A 13 -26.40 10.49 -8.03
N ILE A 14 -25.22 10.68 -8.61
CA ILE A 14 -23.95 10.57 -7.92
C ILE A 14 -23.51 11.96 -7.51
N HIS A 15 -23.14 12.11 -6.25
CA HIS A 15 -22.65 13.38 -5.73
C HIS A 15 -21.15 13.51 -6.02
N ASN A 16 -20.75 14.66 -6.56
CA ASN A 16 -19.34 14.97 -6.82
C ASN A 16 -18.47 15.01 -5.55
N ARG A 17 -19.03 15.18 -4.34
CA ARG A 17 -18.26 15.16 -3.09
C ARG A 17 -18.04 13.73 -2.55
N ALA A 18 -18.66 12.72 -3.16
CA ALA A 18 -18.53 11.34 -2.72
C ALA A 18 -17.10 10.79 -2.80
N ARG A 19 -16.80 9.84 -1.91
CA ARG A 19 -15.59 9.01 -2.01
C ARG A 19 -15.60 8.27 -3.33
N GLN A 20 -14.44 8.19 -3.99
CA GLN A 20 -14.31 7.46 -5.24
C GLN A 20 -14.51 5.95 -4.97
N GLY A 21 -15.44 5.34 -5.70
CA GLY A 21 -15.71 3.91 -5.69
C GLY A 21 -15.65 3.33 -7.10
N PHE A 22 -15.66 2.00 -7.19
CA PHE A 22 -15.66 1.27 -8.46
C PHE A 22 -17.08 0.75 -8.74
N ALA A 23 -17.71 1.23 -9.82
CA ALA A 23 -19.14 1.04 -10.09
C ALA A 23 -19.47 -0.19 -10.97
N ASP A 24 -18.50 -0.78 -11.66
CA ASP A 24 -18.72 -1.95 -12.52
C ASP A 24 -18.81 -3.24 -11.67
N VAL A 25 -20.02 -3.54 -11.19
CA VAL A 25 -20.33 -4.73 -10.38
C VAL A 25 -19.96 -6.04 -11.09
N PRO A 26 -20.32 -6.28 -12.38
CA PRO A 26 -19.88 -7.48 -13.08
C PRO A 26 -18.36 -7.68 -13.11
N ALA A 27 -17.58 -6.61 -13.31
CA ALA A 27 -16.12 -6.70 -13.27
C ALA A 27 -15.61 -7.05 -11.86
N LEU A 28 -16.21 -6.50 -10.80
CA LEU A 28 -15.89 -6.84 -9.42
C LEU A 28 -16.19 -8.30 -9.09
N GLU A 29 -17.34 -8.83 -9.52
CA GLU A 29 -17.68 -10.25 -9.32
C GLU A 29 -16.70 -11.16 -10.05
N LYS A 30 -16.34 -10.82 -11.30
CA LYS A 30 -15.33 -11.56 -12.07
C LYS A 30 -13.96 -11.53 -11.38
N MET A 31 -13.59 -10.40 -10.77
CA MET A 31 -12.37 -10.27 -9.97
C MET A 31 -12.41 -11.16 -8.71
N LEU A 32 -13.51 -11.13 -7.95
CA LEU A 32 -13.68 -11.95 -6.74
C LEU A 32 -13.63 -13.45 -7.04
N LYS A 33 -14.15 -13.86 -8.21
CA LYS A 33 -14.02 -15.23 -8.70
C LYS A 33 -12.56 -15.57 -9.04
N LYS A 34 -11.89 -14.73 -9.84
CA LYS A 34 -10.51 -14.99 -10.28
C LYS A 34 -9.49 -14.95 -9.13
N SER A 35 -9.75 -14.19 -8.08
CA SER A 35 -8.88 -14.13 -6.90
C SER A 35 -8.98 -15.38 -6.00
N GLY A 36 -9.95 -16.27 -6.26
CA GLY A 36 -10.23 -17.45 -5.44
C GLY A 36 -10.96 -17.16 -4.13
N LEU A 37 -11.38 -15.91 -3.89
CA LEU A 37 -12.11 -15.53 -2.68
C LEU A 37 -13.48 -16.21 -2.62
N GLN A 38 -14.15 -16.33 -3.77
CA GLN A 38 -15.42 -17.05 -3.86
C GLN A 38 -15.29 -18.50 -3.39
N ASP A 39 -14.30 -19.23 -3.92
CA ASP A 39 -14.08 -20.63 -3.56
C ASP A 39 -13.65 -20.78 -2.09
N PHE A 40 -12.82 -19.86 -1.60
CA PHE A 40 -12.36 -19.86 -0.22
C PHE A 40 -13.52 -19.71 0.78
N TYR A 41 -14.39 -18.72 0.56
CA TYR A 41 -15.50 -18.41 1.48
C TYR A 41 -16.75 -19.26 1.26
N SER A 42 -16.93 -19.90 0.10
CA SER A 42 -18.03 -20.84 -0.15
C SER A 42 -18.08 -22.01 0.85
N LYS A 43 -16.94 -22.29 1.51
CA LYS A 43 -16.80 -23.34 2.53
C LYS A 43 -17.37 -22.94 3.89
N SER A 44 -17.65 -21.65 4.13
CA SER A 44 -18.28 -21.19 5.36
C SER A 44 -19.79 -21.00 5.19
N LYS A 45 -20.55 -21.48 6.16
CA LYS A 45 -22.00 -21.23 6.28
C LYS A 45 -22.31 -20.00 7.15
N ASN A 46 -21.30 -19.38 7.76
CA ASN A 46 -21.44 -18.33 8.75
C ASN A 46 -20.69 -17.04 8.38
N LEU A 47 -20.30 -16.89 7.11
CA LEU A 47 -19.58 -15.71 6.64
C LEU A 47 -20.29 -14.43 7.03
N THR A 48 -19.58 -13.58 7.76
CA THR A 48 -19.96 -12.23 8.12
C THR A 48 -19.03 -11.26 7.41
N ILE A 49 -19.60 -10.31 6.68
CA ILE A 49 -18.85 -9.25 6.01
C ILE A 49 -19.10 -7.92 6.72
N VAL A 50 -18.05 -7.16 6.97
CA VAL A 50 -18.14 -5.78 7.46
C VAL A 50 -17.56 -4.88 6.38
N ASP A 51 -18.36 -3.97 5.84
CA ASP A 51 -18.00 -3.06 4.75
C ASP A 51 -18.00 -1.61 5.25
N ALA A 52 -16.81 -1.11 5.56
CA ALA A 52 -16.55 0.21 6.09
C ALA A 52 -16.37 1.24 4.97
N TYR A 53 -17.12 2.34 5.02
CA TYR A 53 -17.22 3.33 3.95
C TYR A 53 -17.73 2.73 2.64
N ALA A 54 -18.87 2.03 2.73
CA ALA A 54 -19.50 1.32 1.62
C ALA A 54 -19.90 2.23 0.44
N GLY A 55 -20.02 3.55 0.66
CA GLY A 55 -20.40 4.53 -0.36
C GLY A 55 -21.74 4.19 -1.01
N TYR A 56 -21.76 4.05 -2.33
CA TYR A 56 -22.97 3.67 -3.09
C TYR A 56 -23.28 2.16 -3.06
N GLY A 57 -22.48 1.35 -2.37
CA GLY A 57 -22.74 -0.08 -2.19
C GLY A 57 -22.47 -0.96 -3.42
N TRP A 58 -21.77 -0.46 -4.45
CA TRP A 58 -21.41 -1.28 -5.63
C TRP A 58 -20.53 -2.47 -5.27
N PHE A 59 -19.49 -2.26 -4.46
CA PHE A 59 -18.65 -3.36 -4.02
C PHE A 59 -19.38 -4.29 -3.05
N SER A 60 -20.22 -3.72 -2.18
CA SER A 60 -21.10 -4.48 -1.30
C SER A 60 -22.03 -5.41 -2.08
N THR A 61 -22.60 -4.92 -3.18
CA THR A 61 -23.44 -5.68 -4.11
C THR A 61 -22.66 -6.85 -4.73
N ALA A 62 -21.44 -6.58 -5.23
CA ALA A 62 -20.58 -7.62 -5.82
C ALA A 62 -20.19 -8.70 -4.80
N LEU A 63 -19.87 -8.30 -3.56
CA LEU A 63 -19.54 -9.19 -2.45
C LEU A 63 -20.73 -10.07 -2.08
N TYR A 64 -21.93 -9.49 -1.92
CA TYR A 64 -23.13 -10.25 -1.65
C TYR A 64 -23.41 -11.27 -2.75
N ASN A 65 -23.41 -10.83 -4.01
CA ASN A 65 -23.72 -11.68 -5.16
C ASN A 65 -22.71 -12.84 -5.30
N SER A 66 -21.43 -12.57 -5.06
CA SER A 66 -20.36 -13.55 -5.25
C SER A 66 -20.19 -14.50 -4.07
N LEU A 67 -20.27 -13.98 -2.83
CA LEU A 67 -19.88 -14.70 -1.62
C LEU A 67 -21.07 -15.21 -0.79
N GLN A 68 -22.28 -14.66 -1.02
CA GLN A 68 -23.51 -15.05 -0.33
C GLN A 68 -23.37 -15.12 1.21
N PRO A 69 -22.98 -14.00 1.86
CA PRO A 69 -22.73 -14.00 3.30
C PRO A 69 -24.00 -14.25 4.10
N LYS A 70 -23.84 -14.77 5.31
CA LYS A 70 -24.94 -14.92 6.28
C LYS A 70 -25.34 -13.56 6.88
N LYS A 71 -24.37 -12.69 7.10
CA LYS A 71 -24.57 -11.33 7.62
C LYS A 71 -23.64 -10.35 6.90
N MET A 72 -24.12 -9.14 6.67
CA MET A 72 -23.35 -8.07 6.05
C MET A 72 -23.68 -6.74 6.72
N PHE A 73 -22.67 -6.10 7.30
CA PHE A 73 -22.78 -4.79 7.94
C PHE A 73 -22.22 -3.73 7.01
N LEU A 74 -23.07 -2.78 6.61
CA LEU A 74 -22.69 -1.64 5.77
C LEU A 74 -22.61 -0.40 6.66
N MET A 75 -21.45 0.28 6.67
CA MET A 75 -21.22 1.44 7.51
C MET A 75 -20.73 2.59 6.65
N ASP A 76 -21.48 3.70 6.60
CA ASP A 76 -21.00 4.92 5.95
C ASP A 76 -21.69 6.14 6.57
N PRO A 77 -20.93 7.11 7.13
CA PRO A 77 -21.52 8.29 7.77
C PRO A 77 -22.07 9.30 6.77
N THR A 78 -21.84 9.13 5.48
CA THR A 78 -22.15 10.17 4.49
C THR A 78 -23.61 10.15 4.07
N GLN A 79 -24.26 11.32 4.03
CA GLN A 79 -25.69 11.42 3.71
C GLN A 79 -26.05 10.81 2.35
N TYR A 80 -25.20 11.01 1.33
CA TYR A 80 -25.43 10.49 -0.03
C TYR A 80 -25.33 8.96 -0.14
N SER A 81 -24.76 8.27 0.86
CA SER A 81 -24.76 6.81 0.94
C SER A 81 -26.05 6.24 1.52
N ARG A 82 -26.88 7.06 2.18
CA ARG A 82 -28.02 6.56 2.95
C ARG A 82 -29.07 5.88 2.07
N ALA A 83 -29.52 6.56 1.01
CA ALA A 83 -30.49 6.04 0.06
C ALA A 83 -30.01 4.73 -0.63
N PRO A 84 -28.81 4.67 -1.25
CA PRO A 84 -28.34 3.44 -1.88
C PRO A 84 -28.20 2.27 -0.88
N LEU A 85 -27.64 2.51 0.31
CA LEU A 85 -27.46 1.45 1.30
C LEU A 85 -28.78 0.97 1.91
N THR A 86 -29.76 1.87 2.10
CA THR A 86 -31.11 1.50 2.53
C THR A 86 -31.79 0.63 1.48
N GLY A 87 -31.68 0.99 0.19
CA GLY A 87 -32.21 0.15 -0.90
C GLY A 87 -31.56 -1.24 -0.98
N LEU A 88 -30.27 -1.38 -0.63
CA LEU A 88 -29.65 -2.70 -0.51
C LEU A 88 -30.19 -3.48 0.69
N GLN A 89 -30.36 -2.84 1.85
CA GLN A 89 -30.97 -3.47 3.02
C GLN A 89 -32.39 -3.96 2.72
N GLU A 90 -33.23 -3.15 2.07
CA GLU A 90 -34.60 -3.52 1.71
C GLU A 90 -34.66 -4.74 0.77
N GLN A 91 -33.68 -4.90 -0.11
CA GLN A 91 -33.60 -6.06 -1.00
C GLN A 91 -33.25 -7.37 -0.26
N ALA A 92 -32.52 -7.29 0.85
CA ALA A 92 -32.06 -8.42 1.66
C ALA A 92 -32.02 -8.12 3.18
N PRO A 93 -33.17 -7.82 3.82
CA PRO A 93 -33.22 -7.23 5.17
C PRO A 93 -32.79 -8.19 6.29
N LYS A 94 -32.77 -9.49 6.00
CA LYS A 94 -32.30 -10.53 6.94
C LYS A 94 -30.78 -10.69 6.94
N VAL A 95 -30.11 -10.25 5.88
CA VAL A 95 -28.67 -10.43 5.69
C VAL A 95 -27.94 -9.11 5.88
N ILE A 96 -28.49 -8.02 5.35
CA ILE A 96 -27.85 -6.71 5.32
C ILE A 96 -28.38 -5.84 6.45
N THR A 97 -27.46 -5.21 7.17
CA THR A 97 -27.74 -4.15 8.14
C THR A 97 -26.90 -2.94 7.76
N GLN A 98 -27.55 -1.82 7.42
CA GLN A 98 -26.87 -0.55 7.19
C GLN A 98 -26.91 0.33 8.43
N SER A 99 -25.87 1.14 8.63
CA SER A 99 -25.82 2.16 9.67
C SER A 99 -25.05 3.38 9.17
N SER A 100 -25.39 4.56 9.71
CA SER A 100 -24.67 5.80 9.47
C SER A 100 -23.48 6.02 10.43
N PHE A 101 -22.99 4.95 11.08
CA PHE A 101 -21.85 5.06 11.97
C PHE A 101 -20.55 5.31 11.19
N ASP A 102 -19.65 6.11 11.76
CA ASP A 102 -18.34 6.39 11.16
C ASP A 102 -17.34 5.28 11.52
N PRO A 103 -16.83 4.49 10.55
CA PRO A 103 -15.80 3.49 10.77
C PRO A 103 -14.47 4.04 11.34
N PHE A 104 -14.23 5.35 11.33
CA PHE A 104 -13.06 5.94 12.01
C PHE A 104 -13.16 5.79 13.53
N GLN A 105 -14.37 5.69 14.07
CA GLN A 105 -14.63 5.59 15.50
C GLN A 105 -14.75 4.12 15.91
N TRP A 106 -13.92 3.66 16.85
CA TRP A 106 -13.94 2.26 17.30
C TRP A 106 -15.29 1.81 17.87
N ARG A 107 -16.04 2.72 18.49
CA ARG A 107 -17.38 2.46 19.05
C ARG A 107 -18.38 2.06 17.97
N SER A 108 -18.20 2.50 16.73
CA SER A 108 -19.06 2.18 15.59
C SER A 108 -19.15 0.67 15.31
N PHE A 109 -18.16 -0.11 15.76
CA PHE A 109 -18.13 -1.56 15.58
C PHE A 109 -18.82 -2.34 16.71
N TYR A 110 -19.33 -1.68 17.76
CA TYR A 110 -19.99 -2.38 18.87
C TYR A 110 -21.20 -3.22 18.44
N PRO A 111 -22.10 -2.73 17.57
CA PRO A 111 -23.21 -3.55 17.07
C PRO A 111 -22.74 -4.77 16.28
N VAL A 112 -21.63 -4.64 15.55
CA VAL A 112 -21.00 -5.77 14.86
C VAL A 112 -20.57 -6.82 15.88
N TYR A 113 -19.90 -6.41 16.96
CA TYR A 113 -19.47 -7.32 18.02
C TYR A 113 -20.61 -8.04 18.73
N GLU A 114 -21.68 -7.33 19.05
CA GLU A 114 -22.85 -7.89 19.72
C GLU A 114 -23.57 -8.93 18.84
N SER A 115 -23.49 -8.75 17.53
CA SER A 115 -24.11 -9.67 16.56
C SER A 115 -23.36 -11.00 16.39
N ILE A 116 -22.10 -11.07 16.86
CA ILE A 116 -21.20 -12.22 16.70
C ILE A 116 -21.29 -13.09 17.95
N PRO A 117 -21.62 -14.39 17.83
CA PRO A 117 -21.70 -15.27 18.99
C PRO A 117 -20.39 -15.31 19.79
N LYS A 118 -20.47 -15.16 21.12
CA LYS A 118 -19.31 -15.14 22.04
C LYS A 118 -18.37 -16.35 21.88
N LYS A 119 -18.87 -17.50 21.40
CA LYS A 119 -18.06 -18.70 21.11
C LYS A 119 -16.94 -18.46 20.09
N TYR A 120 -17.04 -17.40 19.29
CA TYR A 120 -16.01 -17.03 18.30
C TYR A 120 -14.92 -16.12 18.87
N ASN A 121 -14.91 -15.77 20.16
CA ASN A 121 -14.00 -14.75 20.71
C ASN A 121 -12.52 -15.16 20.86
N LYS A 122 -12.13 -16.40 20.53
CA LYS A 122 -10.72 -16.86 20.53
C LYS A 122 -10.54 -18.03 19.55
N PRO A 123 -10.77 -17.83 18.24
CA PRO A 123 -10.58 -18.91 17.31
C PRO A 123 -9.08 -19.19 17.17
N ASP A 124 -8.76 -20.44 16.84
CA ASP A 124 -7.42 -20.82 16.44
C ASP A 124 -6.93 -19.89 15.31
N ARG A 125 -5.73 -19.36 15.47
CA ARG A 125 -5.08 -18.48 14.49
C ARG A 125 -4.19 -19.25 13.51
N SER A 126 -4.15 -20.58 13.60
CA SER A 126 -3.44 -21.43 12.64
C SER A 126 -3.92 -21.16 11.20
N GLU A 127 -5.24 -20.98 11.02
CA GLU A 127 -5.87 -20.74 9.73
C GLU A 127 -6.39 -19.31 9.54
N VAL A 128 -6.52 -18.91 8.28
CA VAL A 128 -7.23 -17.67 7.89
C VAL A 128 -8.72 -17.86 8.13
N SER A 129 -9.36 -16.89 8.77
CA SER A 129 -10.79 -16.97 9.09
C SER A 129 -11.63 -17.08 7.82
N ARG A 130 -12.51 -18.08 7.78
CA ARG A 130 -13.53 -18.24 6.72
C ARG A 130 -14.87 -17.64 7.11
N ASP A 131 -15.05 -17.29 8.37
CA ASP A 131 -16.31 -16.77 8.90
C ASP A 131 -16.34 -15.24 8.92
N PHE A 132 -15.20 -14.59 8.67
CA PHE A 132 -15.09 -13.13 8.69
C PHE A 132 -14.29 -12.60 7.52
N LEU A 133 -14.84 -11.56 6.88
CA LEU A 133 -14.16 -10.73 5.90
C LEU A 133 -14.39 -9.26 6.23
N PHE A 134 -13.32 -8.49 6.33
CA PHE A 134 -13.40 -7.05 6.48
C PHE A 134 -13.13 -6.37 5.14
N VAL A 135 -13.88 -5.31 4.84
CA VAL A 135 -13.75 -4.53 3.63
C VAL A 135 -13.78 -3.07 4.00
N ALA A 136 -12.94 -2.25 3.36
CA ALA A 136 -13.01 -0.81 3.55
C ALA A 136 -12.65 -0.01 2.31
N ASN A 137 -13.25 1.17 2.17
CA ASN A 137 -12.81 2.19 1.22
C ASN A 137 -12.09 3.35 1.90
N LEU A 138 -10.75 3.32 1.85
CA LEU A 138 -9.86 4.29 2.49
C LEU A 138 -9.33 5.34 1.49
N CYS A 139 -10.08 5.64 0.44
CA CYS A 139 -9.65 6.57 -0.61
C CYS A 139 -9.94 8.03 -0.26
N TYR A 140 -9.39 8.49 0.86
CA TYR A 140 -9.53 9.86 1.37
C TYR A 140 -8.28 10.27 2.17
N ILE A 141 -8.20 11.53 2.59
CA ILE A 141 -6.97 12.13 3.13
C ILE A 141 -6.44 11.46 4.40
N ARG A 142 -7.30 10.95 5.29
CA ARG A 142 -6.90 10.22 6.51
C ARG A 142 -6.87 8.70 6.32
N GLY A 143 -7.14 8.21 5.11
CA GLY A 143 -7.22 6.78 4.84
C GLY A 143 -5.90 6.03 5.08
N GLU A 144 -4.76 6.67 4.85
CA GLU A 144 -3.43 6.11 5.14
C GLU A 144 -3.22 5.92 6.65
N SER A 145 -3.59 6.92 7.47
CA SER A 145 -3.51 6.82 8.92
C SER A 145 -4.44 5.74 9.47
N LEU A 146 -5.67 5.64 8.94
CA LEU A 146 -6.62 4.62 9.37
C LEU A 146 -6.18 3.21 8.96
N LEU A 147 -5.60 3.05 7.77
CA LEU A 147 -5.00 1.78 7.34
C LEU A 147 -3.92 1.31 8.32
N TYR A 148 -3.08 2.24 8.79
CA TYR A 148 -2.05 1.92 9.77
C TYR A 148 -2.63 1.44 11.09
N GLN A 149 -3.74 2.04 11.56
CA GLN A 149 -4.45 1.55 12.74
C GLN A 149 -4.96 0.13 12.53
N TYR A 150 -5.54 -0.19 11.37
CA TYR A 150 -6.00 -1.55 11.06
C TYR A 150 -4.85 -2.56 11.02
N ILE A 151 -3.70 -2.19 10.47
CA ILE A 151 -2.49 -3.03 10.48
C ILE A 151 -2.02 -3.27 11.92
N MET A 152 -2.05 -2.26 12.78
CA MET A 152 -1.72 -2.42 14.19
C MET A 152 -2.68 -3.34 14.93
N CYS A 153 -3.97 -3.33 14.57
CA CYS A 153 -4.91 -4.30 15.12
C CYS A 153 -4.56 -5.75 14.78
N ILE A 154 -3.88 -6.00 13.64
CA ILE A 154 -3.35 -7.34 13.31
C ILE A 154 -2.27 -7.73 14.31
N LEU A 155 -1.32 -6.83 14.57
CA LEU A 155 -0.20 -7.06 15.47
C LEU A 155 -0.67 -7.31 16.92
N HIS A 156 -1.55 -6.45 17.42
CA HIS A 156 -2.10 -6.56 18.78
C HIS A 156 -3.20 -7.62 18.91
N GLN A 157 -3.64 -8.23 17.80
CA GLN A 157 -4.73 -9.21 17.77
C GLN A 157 -6.02 -8.68 18.44
N ASN A 158 -6.28 -7.39 18.29
CA ASN A 158 -7.43 -6.71 18.89
C ASN A 158 -8.48 -6.35 17.82
N TRP A 159 -9.50 -5.56 18.17
CA TRP A 159 -10.57 -5.16 17.23
C TRP A 159 -11.21 -6.39 16.56
N LEU A 160 -11.30 -6.44 15.22
CA LEU A 160 -11.83 -7.59 14.48
C LEU A 160 -10.84 -8.78 14.43
N GLN A 161 -9.56 -8.55 14.67
CA GLN A 161 -8.53 -9.60 14.66
C GLN A 161 -8.59 -10.50 15.91
N ARG A 162 -9.44 -10.18 16.89
CA ARG A 162 -9.80 -11.10 17.97
C ARG A 162 -10.61 -12.32 17.48
N TYR A 163 -11.22 -12.23 16.29
CA TYR A 163 -11.94 -13.31 15.62
C TYR A 163 -11.05 -14.13 14.68
N GLY A 164 -9.74 -14.16 14.96
CA GLY A 164 -8.76 -14.93 14.21
C GLY A 164 -8.02 -14.09 13.17
N ARG A 165 -7.46 -14.74 12.16
CA ARG A 165 -6.79 -14.06 11.05
C ARG A 165 -7.83 -13.59 10.04
N VAL A 166 -8.43 -12.43 10.31
CA VAL A 166 -9.47 -11.85 9.45
C VAL A 166 -8.84 -11.18 8.25
N ARG A 167 -9.13 -11.71 7.05
CA ARG A 167 -8.67 -11.12 5.80
C ARG A 167 -9.38 -9.79 5.54
N MET A 168 -8.65 -8.84 4.97
CA MET A 168 -9.16 -7.50 4.68
C MET A 168 -9.04 -7.17 3.18
N LEU A 169 -10.07 -6.59 2.58
CA LEU A 169 -10.03 -6.04 1.22
C LEU A 169 -10.14 -4.52 1.31
N ILE A 170 -9.06 -3.82 1.00
CA ILE A 170 -9.00 -2.38 1.22
C ILE A 170 -8.81 -1.65 -0.10
N TRP A 171 -9.77 -0.80 -0.45
CA TRP A 171 -9.57 0.22 -1.47
C TRP A 171 -8.73 1.34 -0.90
N MET A 172 -7.67 1.71 -1.62
CA MET A 172 -6.81 2.83 -1.25
C MET A 172 -6.27 3.53 -2.49
N SER A 173 -5.62 4.66 -2.28
CA SER A 173 -4.89 5.30 -3.36
C SER A 173 -3.70 4.44 -3.82
N ALA A 174 -3.40 4.47 -5.12
CA ALA A 174 -2.23 3.81 -5.67
C ALA A 174 -0.94 4.28 -4.98
N THR A 175 -0.86 5.57 -4.62
CA THR A 175 0.27 6.13 -3.87
C THR A 175 0.39 5.49 -2.49
N CYS A 176 -0.70 5.37 -1.72
CA CYS A 176 -0.68 4.70 -0.42
C CYS A 176 -0.27 3.23 -0.55
N ALA A 177 -0.84 2.51 -1.53
CA ALA A 177 -0.46 1.12 -1.78
C ALA A 177 1.02 1.00 -2.14
N GLU A 178 1.57 1.89 -2.97
CA GLU A 178 3.00 1.92 -3.31
C GLU A 178 3.88 2.11 -2.07
N LYS A 179 3.51 3.05 -1.18
CA LYS A 179 4.22 3.23 0.10
C LYS A 179 4.22 1.95 0.94
N LEU A 180 3.09 1.27 1.00
CA LEU A 180 2.88 0.10 1.84
C LEU A 180 3.52 -1.18 1.30
N THR A 181 3.65 -1.29 -0.02
CA THR A 181 4.13 -2.53 -0.64
C THR A 181 5.57 -2.40 -1.14
N HIS A 182 6.07 -1.17 -1.33
CA HIS A 182 7.37 -0.89 -1.93
C HIS A 182 8.19 0.21 -1.23
N GLY A 183 7.65 0.87 -0.20
CA GLY A 183 8.21 2.12 0.35
C GLY A 183 7.94 3.32 -0.57
N GLN A 184 7.93 4.55 -0.03
CA GLN A 184 7.71 5.77 -0.83
C GLN A 184 8.69 5.84 -2.03
N GLN A 185 8.22 5.55 -3.23
CA GLN A 185 8.90 6.02 -4.43
C GLN A 185 8.56 7.49 -4.65
N ARG A 186 9.58 8.33 -4.56
CA ARG A 186 9.74 9.39 -5.54
C ARG A 186 10.91 8.97 -6.43
N ILE A 187 10.59 8.50 -7.64
CA ILE A 187 11.48 8.50 -8.82
C ILE A 187 12.79 7.73 -8.62
N GLY A 188 12.89 6.49 -9.11
CA GLY A 188 14.21 5.88 -9.26
C GLY A 188 14.30 4.41 -9.62
N ILE A 189 13.26 3.56 -9.49
CA ILE A 189 13.45 2.12 -9.78
C ILE A 189 13.79 1.89 -11.26
N ALA A 190 13.11 2.58 -12.18
CA ALA A 190 13.48 2.49 -13.61
C ALA A 190 14.90 3.02 -13.89
N GLY A 191 15.31 4.11 -13.23
CA GLY A 191 16.67 4.63 -13.35
C GLY A 191 17.73 3.72 -12.71
N LYS A 192 17.38 3.03 -11.62
CA LYS A 192 18.25 2.08 -10.93
C LYS A 192 18.33 0.73 -11.64
N GLN A 193 17.23 0.24 -12.20
CA GLN A 193 17.23 -0.93 -13.08
C GLN A 193 18.02 -0.64 -14.35
N ALA A 194 17.88 0.55 -14.92
CA ALA A 194 18.73 1.00 -16.01
C ALA A 194 20.20 1.13 -15.58
N LEU A 195 20.47 1.57 -14.35
CA LEU A 195 21.81 1.62 -13.78
C LEU A 195 22.40 0.21 -13.60
N VAL A 196 21.64 -0.74 -13.05
CA VAL A 196 22.05 -2.15 -12.88
C VAL A 196 22.35 -2.75 -14.24
N ALA A 197 21.42 -2.64 -15.20
CA ALA A 197 21.63 -3.12 -16.57
C ALA A 197 22.84 -2.45 -17.26
N TYR A 198 23.07 -1.16 -16.99
CA TYR A 198 24.26 -0.45 -17.48
C TYR A 198 25.55 -0.97 -16.84
N GLN A 199 25.57 -1.23 -15.53
CA GLN A 199 26.73 -1.81 -14.85
C GLN A 199 26.99 -3.25 -15.35
N ASP A 200 25.96 -4.08 -15.52
CA ASP A 200 26.08 -5.43 -16.06
C ASP A 200 26.71 -5.43 -17.45
N LYS A 201 26.23 -4.54 -18.34
CA LYS A 201 26.83 -4.38 -19.67
C LYS A 201 28.30 -3.95 -19.57
N ARG A 202 28.62 -3.04 -18.65
CA ARG A 202 29.99 -2.53 -18.48
C ARG A 202 30.94 -3.59 -17.92
N ILE A 203 30.46 -4.44 -17.02
CA ILE A 203 31.21 -5.59 -16.48
C ILE A 203 31.55 -6.55 -17.62
N LEU A 204 30.57 -6.95 -18.43
CA LEU A 204 30.79 -7.82 -19.61
C LEU A 204 31.80 -7.22 -20.61
N GLU A 205 31.74 -5.91 -20.84
CA GLU A 205 32.73 -5.21 -21.69
C GLU A 205 34.15 -5.29 -21.09
N LEU A 206 34.29 -5.12 -19.78
CA LEU A 206 35.57 -5.17 -19.08
C LEU A 206 36.15 -6.59 -19.06
N GLU A 207 35.32 -7.61 -18.80
CA GLU A 207 35.70 -9.03 -18.89
C GLU A 207 36.28 -9.36 -20.27
N GLY A 208 35.61 -8.92 -21.34
CA GLY A 208 36.10 -9.12 -22.71
C GLY A 208 37.43 -8.40 -23.01
N LEU A 209 37.69 -7.24 -22.39
CA LEU A 209 38.96 -6.52 -22.52
C LEU A 209 40.10 -7.16 -21.70
N ILE A 210 39.77 -7.73 -20.55
CA ILE A 210 40.69 -8.50 -19.70
C ILE A 210 41.13 -9.75 -20.45
N ALA A 211 40.17 -10.57 -20.93
CA ALA A 211 40.47 -11.80 -21.67
C ALA A 211 41.38 -11.56 -22.89
N LYS A 212 41.10 -10.53 -23.70
CA LYS A 212 41.97 -10.15 -24.84
C LYS A 212 43.38 -9.74 -24.41
N SER A 213 43.52 -9.09 -23.25
CA SER A 213 44.83 -8.70 -22.74
C SER A 213 45.60 -9.89 -22.18
N GLU A 214 44.91 -10.86 -21.58
CA GLU A 214 45.48 -12.12 -21.11
C GLU A 214 46.01 -12.97 -22.26
N GLU A 215 45.29 -13.05 -23.39
CA GLU A 215 45.77 -13.73 -24.60
C GLU A 215 47.12 -13.17 -25.07
N ILE A 216 47.28 -11.84 -25.09
CA ILE A 216 48.53 -11.18 -25.50
C ILE A 216 49.65 -11.41 -24.49
N VAL A 217 49.34 -11.40 -23.20
CA VAL A 217 50.32 -11.68 -22.12
C VAL A 217 50.80 -13.12 -22.17
N ASN A 218 49.94 -14.06 -22.55
CA ASN A 218 50.23 -15.48 -22.63
C ASN A 218 50.83 -15.92 -23.98
N ASP A 219 50.76 -15.10 -25.04
CA ASP A 219 51.42 -15.42 -26.32
C ASP A 219 52.95 -15.30 -26.17
N PRO A 220 53.71 -16.40 -26.34
CA PRO A 220 55.16 -16.39 -26.19
C PRO A 220 55.88 -15.52 -27.23
N ARG A 221 55.20 -15.11 -28.32
CA ARG A 221 55.76 -14.25 -29.37
C ARG A 221 55.60 -12.76 -29.06
N SER A 222 54.86 -12.40 -28.01
CA SER A 222 54.62 -11.00 -27.64
C SER A 222 55.89 -10.33 -27.12
N LYS A 223 56.13 -9.09 -27.58
CA LYS A 223 57.29 -8.30 -27.15
C LYS A 223 57.19 -7.95 -25.65
N PRO A 224 58.28 -7.99 -24.85
CA PRO A 224 58.23 -7.72 -23.41
C PRO A 224 57.56 -6.39 -23.02
N LYS A 225 57.80 -5.33 -23.80
CA LYS A 225 57.15 -4.02 -23.59
C LYS A 225 55.63 -4.08 -23.78
N MET A 226 55.17 -4.88 -24.76
CA MET A 226 53.75 -5.10 -25.02
C MET A 226 53.12 -5.91 -23.89
N VAL A 227 53.79 -6.96 -23.42
CA VAL A 227 53.36 -7.77 -22.27
C VAL A 227 53.20 -6.89 -21.02
N ALA A 228 54.19 -6.06 -20.69
CA ALA A 228 54.13 -5.15 -19.55
C ALA A 228 52.94 -4.17 -19.65
N MET A 229 52.69 -3.61 -20.84
CA MET A 229 51.55 -2.72 -21.09
C MET A 229 50.22 -3.44 -20.87
N HIS A 230 50.07 -4.68 -21.36
CA HIS A 230 48.82 -5.44 -21.20
C HIS A 230 48.61 -5.92 -19.76
N LYS A 231 49.66 -6.26 -19.01
CA LYS A 231 49.57 -6.50 -17.56
C LYS A 231 48.97 -5.30 -16.81
N ASN A 232 49.44 -4.09 -17.11
CA ASN A 232 48.88 -2.87 -16.51
C ASN A 232 47.42 -2.64 -16.91
N ARG A 233 47.04 -2.97 -18.15
CA ARG A 233 45.63 -2.90 -18.59
C ARG A 233 44.73 -3.87 -17.83
N ILE A 234 45.18 -5.10 -17.58
CA ILE A 234 44.44 -6.09 -16.79
C ILE A 234 44.18 -5.54 -15.39
N ILE A 235 45.20 -5.02 -14.70
CA ILE A 235 45.06 -4.44 -13.36
C ILE A 235 44.03 -3.30 -13.35
N ASN A 236 44.15 -2.36 -14.29
CA ASN A 236 43.24 -1.21 -14.38
C ASN A 236 41.79 -1.62 -14.67
N ASN A 237 41.59 -2.55 -15.62
CA ASN A 237 40.25 -3.01 -15.98
C ASN A 237 39.61 -3.81 -14.84
N THR A 238 40.39 -4.62 -14.12
CA THR A 238 39.92 -5.36 -12.94
C THR A 238 39.45 -4.40 -11.84
N ALA A 239 40.26 -3.39 -11.51
CA ALA A 239 39.86 -2.36 -10.54
C ALA A 239 38.63 -1.55 -10.98
N MET A 240 38.42 -1.33 -12.29
CA MET A 240 37.20 -0.72 -12.80
C MET A 240 35.99 -1.66 -12.69
N MET A 241 36.19 -2.96 -12.91
CA MET A 241 35.15 -3.98 -12.82
C MET A 241 34.64 -4.10 -11.39
N GLU A 242 35.54 -4.19 -10.40
CA GLU A 242 35.19 -4.19 -8.96
C GLU A 242 34.37 -2.94 -8.58
N LYS A 243 34.73 -1.75 -9.10
CA LYS A 243 33.94 -0.53 -8.89
C LYS A 243 32.56 -0.57 -9.53
N CYS A 244 32.42 -1.24 -10.69
CA CYS A 244 31.13 -1.44 -11.36
C CYS A 244 30.25 -2.42 -10.58
N GLU A 245 30.82 -3.52 -10.09
CA GLU A 245 30.14 -4.49 -9.22
C GLU A 245 29.68 -3.81 -7.93
N GLN A 246 30.55 -3.06 -7.25
CA GLN A 246 30.17 -2.31 -6.06
C GLN A 246 29.00 -1.34 -6.31
N LYS A 247 29.00 -0.63 -7.45
CA LYS A 247 27.90 0.27 -7.84
C LYS A 247 26.60 -0.47 -8.16
N LYS A 248 26.70 -1.65 -8.77
CA LYS A 248 25.57 -2.52 -9.06
C LYS A 248 24.95 -3.04 -7.78
N ASP A 249 25.78 -3.54 -6.85
CA ASP A 249 25.34 -4.04 -5.56
C ASP A 249 24.72 -2.92 -4.73
N ASP A 250 25.34 -1.74 -4.71
CA ASP A 250 24.75 -0.53 -4.10
C ASP A 250 23.36 -0.21 -4.68
N ALA A 251 23.20 -0.33 -6.00
CA ALA A 251 21.94 -0.04 -6.67
C ALA A 251 20.85 -1.08 -6.33
N LEU A 252 21.20 -2.37 -6.37
CA LEU A 252 20.35 -3.50 -6.00
C LEU A 252 19.94 -3.42 -4.53
N PHE A 253 20.91 -3.24 -3.64
CA PHE A 253 20.69 -3.06 -2.21
C PHE A 253 19.80 -1.85 -1.93
N ARG A 254 20.01 -0.71 -2.60
CA ARG A 254 19.11 0.46 -2.50
C ARG A 254 17.73 0.23 -3.12
N MET A 255 17.54 -0.81 -3.94
CA MET A 255 16.23 -1.23 -4.44
C MET A 255 15.52 -2.14 -3.42
N GLU A 256 16.27 -2.99 -2.73
CA GLU A 256 15.76 -3.91 -1.71
C GLU A 256 15.43 -3.19 -0.38
N ASN A 257 16.32 -2.32 0.09
CA ASN A 257 16.23 -1.67 1.42
C ASN A 257 15.27 -0.50 1.52
N LYS A 258 14.92 0.16 0.42
CA LYS A 258 13.89 1.22 0.45
C LYS A 258 12.48 0.69 0.77
N ARG A 259 12.33 -0.64 0.82
CA ARG A 259 11.13 -1.33 1.24
C ARG A 259 11.07 -1.52 2.75
N PHE A 260 12.09 -1.18 3.54
CA PHE A 260 12.23 -1.70 4.91
C PHE A 260 11.03 -1.44 5.85
N LYS A 261 10.44 -0.23 5.89
CA LYS A 261 9.24 -0.01 6.74
C LYS A 261 8.07 -0.89 6.30
N SER A 262 7.82 -0.95 5.00
CA SER A 262 6.77 -1.79 4.43
C SER A 262 7.07 -3.28 4.58
N THR A 263 8.35 -3.68 4.45
CA THR A 263 8.82 -5.04 4.61
C THR A 263 8.67 -5.49 6.05
N ILE A 264 9.11 -4.70 7.03
CA ILE A 264 8.90 -5.04 8.44
C ILE A 264 7.41 -5.16 8.74
N LEU A 265 6.59 -4.19 8.32
CA LEU A 265 5.14 -4.28 8.53
C LEU A 265 4.59 -5.56 7.88
N ARG A 266 4.94 -5.85 6.62
CA ARG A 266 4.54 -7.08 5.94
C ARG A 266 4.95 -8.33 6.71
N GLU A 267 6.22 -8.39 7.10
CA GLU A 267 6.80 -9.55 7.73
C GLU A 267 6.22 -9.76 9.12
N LEU A 268 5.91 -8.70 9.86
CA LEU A 268 5.35 -8.80 11.21
C LEU A 268 3.83 -8.92 11.24
N THR A 269 3.10 -8.46 10.22
CA THR A 269 1.63 -8.38 10.29
C THR A 269 0.91 -9.23 9.25
N CYS A 270 1.17 -9.02 7.96
CA CYS A 270 0.31 -9.57 6.92
C CYS A 270 0.96 -9.62 5.54
N ASP A 271 0.55 -10.60 4.74
CA ASP A 271 0.80 -10.62 3.30
C ASP A 271 -0.19 -9.71 2.57
N TYR A 272 0.28 -9.07 1.50
CA TYR A 272 -0.54 -8.25 0.62
C TYR A 272 -0.56 -8.78 -0.80
N ARG A 273 -1.72 -8.69 -1.46
CA ARG A 273 -1.94 -9.08 -2.86
C ARG A 273 -2.78 -8.02 -3.57
N TYR A 274 -2.37 -7.60 -4.76
CA TYR A 274 -3.15 -6.65 -5.55
C TYR A 274 -4.28 -7.38 -6.27
N LEU A 275 -5.53 -7.02 -5.96
CA LEU A 275 -6.69 -7.55 -6.67
C LEU A 275 -7.07 -6.70 -7.86
N ILE A 276 -6.90 -5.38 -7.74
CA ILE A 276 -7.17 -4.42 -8.80
C ILE A 276 -6.07 -3.35 -8.74
N GLY A 277 -5.39 -3.12 -9.87
CA GLY A 277 -4.30 -2.16 -9.99
C GLY A 277 -4.62 -1.04 -11.00
N GLY A 278 -4.49 0.22 -10.61
CA GLY A 278 -4.47 1.39 -11.50
C GLY A 278 -3.04 1.70 -11.94
N ASP A 279 -2.81 2.15 -13.18
CA ASP A 279 -1.47 2.58 -13.61
C ASP A 279 -1.22 4.02 -13.16
N PHE A 280 -0.42 4.19 -12.12
CA PHE A 280 0.07 5.49 -11.66
C PHE A 280 0.84 6.24 -12.75
N ARG A 281 1.48 5.52 -13.68
CA ARG A 281 2.36 6.11 -14.68
C ARG A 281 1.61 6.85 -15.76
N LEU A 282 0.38 6.49 -16.12
CA LEU A 282 -0.38 7.17 -17.18
C LEU A 282 -0.68 8.63 -16.82
N ASN A 283 -1.15 8.91 -15.59
CA ASN A 283 -1.50 10.27 -15.17
C ASN A 283 -0.27 11.20 -15.09
N LYS A 284 0.91 10.65 -14.76
CA LYS A 284 2.16 11.43 -14.72
C LYS A 284 2.79 11.53 -16.10
N ARG A 285 2.74 10.46 -16.92
CA ARG A 285 3.20 10.48 -18.31
C ARG A 285 2.39 11.45 -19.14
N GLU A 286 1.08 11.62 -18.98
CA GLU A 286 0.37 12.66 -19.74
C GLU A 286 0.86 14.06 -19.39
N LYS A 287 1.02 14.37 -18.09
CA LYS A 287 1.56 15.67 -17.66
C LYS A 287 3.01 15.91 -18.10
N THR A 288 3.86 14.87 -18.06
CA THR A 288 5.28 14.99 -18.46
C THR A 288 5.51 14.81 -19.97
N LEU A 289 4.72 13.99 -20.69
CA LEU A 289 4.74 13.95 -22.17
C LEU A 289 4.37 15.32 -22.72
N ASN A 290 3.35 15.97 -22.15
CA ASN A 290 2.96 17.31 -22.59
C ASN A 290 4.03 18.37 -22.31
N ALA A 291 4.90 18.16 -21.32
CA ALA A 291 5.97 19.09 -20.94
C ALA A 291 7.36 18.75 -21.55
N THR A 292 7.60 17.52 -22.01
CA THR A 292 8.96 17.06 -22.39
C THR A 292 9.01 16.23 -23.68
N MET A 293 7.90 16.03 -24.41
CA MET A 293 7.97 15.41 -25.73
C MET A 293 8.68 16.30 -26.73
N ASN A 294 9.82 15.84 -27.23
CA ASN A 294 10.43 16.37 -28.46
C ASN A 294 9.38 16.40 -29.57
N ASN A 295 9.25 17.55 -30.25
CA ASN A 295 8.25 17.83 -31.30
C ASN A 295 8.11 16.69 -32.33
N ALA A 296 9.21 16.02 -32.68
CA ALA A 296 9.23 14.90 -33.62
C ALA A 296 8.35 13.70 -33.19
N THR A 297 8.34 13.38 -31.89
CA THR A 297 7.57 12.24 -31.38
C THR A 297 6.08 12.56 -31.35
N ARG A 298 5.73 13.83 -31.07
CA ARG A 298 4.36 14.34 -31.08
C ARG A 298 3.79 14.34 -32.50
N VAL A 299 4.55 14.81 -33.49
CA VAL A 299 4.15 14.76 -34.92
C VAL A 299 3.93 13.33 -35.39
N LYS A 300 4.77 12.38 -34.99
CA LYS A 300 4.61 10.95 -35.35
C LYS A 300 3.35 10.33 -34.74
N GLN A 301 2.99 10.69 -33.51
CA GLN A 301 1.74 10.23 -32.88
C GLN A 301 0.50 10.89 -33.49
N ILE A 302 0.56 12.20 -33.82
CA ILE A 302 -0.53 12.89 -34.51
C ILE A 302 -0.77 12.28 -35.89
N ARG A 303 0.29 12.02 -36.67
CA ARG A 303 0.15 11.35 -37.98
C ARG A 303 -0.50 9.97 -37.88
N LYS A 304 -0.14 9.19 -36.86
CA LYS A 304 -0.78 7.88 -36.59
C LYS A 304 -2.27 8.01 -36.27
N ARG A 305 -2.65 9.00 -35.45
CA ARG A 305 -4.05 9.27 -35.14
C ARG A 305 -4.84 9.75 -36.36
N MET A 306 -4.27 10.64 -37.17
CA MET A 306 -4.91 11.10 -38.41
C MET A 306 -5.05 9.99 -39.45
N ALA A 307 -4.16 8.99 -39.42
CA ALA A 307 -4.25 7.81 -40.27
C ALA A 307 -5.30 6.78 -39.78
N GLY A 308 -6.06 7.08 -38.72
CA GLY A 308 -7.04 6.16 -38.15
C GLY A 308 -6.42 4.95 -37.45
N GLU A 309 -5.09 4.93 -37.21
CA GLU A 309 -4.47 3.85 -36.45
C GLU A 309 -4.93 3.96 -34.98
N PRO A 310 -5.58 2.91 -34.43
CA PRO A 310 -5.92 2.92 -33.02
C PRO A 310 -4.63 3.02 -32.18
N PRO A 311 -4.64 3.75 -31.06
CA PRO A 311 -3.49 3.78 -30.17
C PRO A 311 -3.12 2.34 -29.82
N LYS A 312 -1.84 1.98 -29.97
CA LYS A 312 -1.38 0.64 -29.57
C LYS A 312 -1.79 0.44 -28.10
N PRO A 313 -2.56 -0.61 -27.77
CA PRO A 313 -2.89 -0.89 -26.39
C PRO A 313 -1.59 -1.01 -25.63
N THR A 314 -1.35 -0.10 -24.70
CA THR A 314 -0.15 -0.18 -23.87
C THR A 314 -0.43 -1.28 -22.87
N VAL A 315 0.11 -2.47 -23.12
CA VAL A 315 0.10 -3.57 -22.15
C VAL A 315 1.01 -3.13 -21.01
N VAL A 316 0.43 -2.55 -19.97
CA VAL A 316 1.15 -2.19 -18.75
C VAL A 316 1.09 -3.40 -17.83
N HIS A 317 2.21 -4.10 -17.71
CA HIS A 317 2.38 -5.04 -16.60
C HIS A 317 2.37 -4.24 -15.30
N CYS A 318 1.50 -4.60 -14.35
CA CYS A 318 1.70 -4.23 -12.96
C CYS A 318 3.09 -4.76 -12.59
N PRO A 319 4.09 -3.90 -12.37
CA PRO A 319 5.46 -4.38 -12.14
C PRO A 319 5.61 -5.03 -10.75
N TYR A 320 4.52 -5.09 -9.98
CA TYR A 320 4.51 -5.34 -8.54
C TYR A 320 3.95 -6.71 -8.17
N ASP A 321 3.08 -7.28 -9.01
CA ASP A 321 2.54 -8.63 -8.83
C ASP A 321 2.09 -9.17 -10.19
N LYS A 322 2.75 -10.24 -10.66
CA LYS A 322 2.44 -10.89 -11.95
C LYS A 322 1.09 -11.60 -11.92
N GLU A 323 0.61 -11.95 -10.73
CA GLU A 323 -0.68 -12.62 -10.50
C GLU A 323 -1.81 -11.64 -10.22
N ALA A 324 -1.49 -10.35 -10.04
CA ALA A 324 -2.51 -9.33 -9.86
C ALA A 324 -3.54 -9.45 -10.98
N VAL A 325 -4.82 -9.42 -10.59
CA VAL A 325 -5.91 -9.40 -11.55
C VAL A 325 -6.03 -7.99 -12.12
N VAL A 326 -5.06 -7.65 -12.96
CA VAL A 326 -4.97 -6.34 -13.58
C VAL A 326 -6.08 -6.21 -14.62
N TYR A 327 -7.12 -5.46 -14.29
CA TYR A 327 -8.14 -5.02 -15.24
C TYR A 327 -7.75 -3.66 -15.82
N TYR A 328 -6.91 -3.66 -16.86
CA TYR A 328 -6.81 -2.51 -17.75
C TYR A 328 -7.64 -2.80 -19.00
N LYS A 329 -8.88 -2.31 -19.00
CA LYS A 329 -9.60 -2.08 -20.25
C LYS A 329 -9.51 -0.59 -20.57
N GLU A 330 -9.46 -0.25 -21.85
CA GLU A 330 -9.81 1.09 -22.31
C GLU A 330 -11.15 1.50 -21.62
N GLY A 331 -11.20 2.69 -21.02
CA GLY A 331 -12.36 3.13 -20.22
C GLY A 331 -12.34 2.71 -18.74
N TYR A 332 -11.26 2.14 -18.20
CA TYR A 332 -11.16 1.83 -16.75
C TYR A 332 -11.38 3.04 -15.84
N GLN A 333 -11.00 4.24 -16.29
CA GLN A 333 -11.29 5.48 -15.56
C GLN A 333 -12.79 5.78 -15.46
N ASP A 334 -13.59 5.33 -16.44
CA ASP A 334 -15.04 5.52 -16.48
C ASP A 334 -15.77 4.62 -15.49
N MET A 335 -15.10 3.57 -14.98
CA MET A 335 -15.64 2.68 -13.95
C MET A 335 -15.56 3.30 -12.55
N PHE A 336 -14.80 4.38 -12.37
CA PHE A 336 -14.70 5.08 -11.10
C PHE A 336 -15.70 6.21 -11.00
N VAL A 337 -16.34 6.25 -9.84
CA VAL A 337 -17.43 7.17 -9.58
C VAL A 337 -17.28 7.77 -8.17
N PRO A 338 -17.27 9.10 -8.03
CA PRO A 338 -17.29 10.10 -9.10
C PRO A 338 -16.01 10.06 -9.97
N LYS A 339 -16.13 10.53 -11.23
CA LYS A 339 -15.02 10.67 -12.17
C LYS A 339 -14.11 11.83 -11.74
N LYS A 340 -13.37 11.64 -10.66
CA LYS A 340 -12.36 12.58 -10.17
C LYS A 340 -11.02 12.22 -10.77
N HIS A 341 -10.33 13.21 -11.34
CA HIS A 341 -8.87 13.16 -11.47
C HIS A 341 -8.26 13.27 -10.07
N THR A 342 -8.23 12.17 -9.33
CA THR A 342 -7.66 12.18 -7.99
C THR A 342 -6.15 12.41 -8.11
N SER A 343 -5.65 13.44 -7.42
CA SER A 343 -4.22 13.70 -7.23
C SER A 343 -3.48 12.51 -6.59
N LEU A 344 -4.25 11.59 -6.01
CA LEU A 344 -3.80 10.39 -5.30
C LEU A 344 -3.34 9.24 -6.21
N GLY A 345 -3.44 9.39 -7.53
CA GLY A 345 -2.80 8.47 -8.47
C GLY A 345 -3.63 7.24 -8.86
N GLY A 346 -4.96 7.30 -8.71
CA GLY A 346 -5.88 6.21 -9.02
C GLY A 346 -6.22 5.33 -7.81
N LEU A 347 -7.28 4.52 -7.95
CA LEU A 347 -7.74 3.56 -6.94
C LEU A 347 -7.10 2.20 -7.17
N VAL A 348 -6.75 1.52 -6.08
CA VAL A 348 -6.35 0.11 -6.09
C VAL A 348 -7.08 -0.65 -5.00
N LEU A 349 -7.34 -1.93 -5.25
CA LEU A 349 -7.84 -2.86 -4.25
C LEU A 349 -6.71 -3.79 -3.83
N VAL A 350 -6.37 -3.76 -2.55
CA VAL A 350 -5.34 -4.62 -1.96
C VAL A 350 -5.99 -5.57 -0.96
N GLU A 351 -5.71 -6.85 -1.11
CA GLU A 351 -6.05 -7.88 -0.14
C GLU A 351 -4.93 -8.00 0.90
N PHE A 352 -5.31 -8.00 2.17
CA PHE A 352 -4.44 -8.21 3.32
C PHE A 352 -4.81 -9.54 3.97
N THR A 353 -3.86 -10.46 4.03
CA THR A 353 -4.00 -11.71 4.75
C THR A 353 -3.08 -11.68 5.98
N PRO A 354 -3.63 -11.52 7.20
CA PRO A 354 -2.83 -11.56 8.42
C PRO A 354 -1.95 -12.82 8.49
N LYS A 355 -0.71 -12.69 8.94
CA LYS A 355 0.17 -13.82 9.28
C LYS A 355 -0.16 -14.34 10.68
N ASN A 356 0.20 -15.60 10.96
CA ASN A 356 0.11 -16.14 12.31
C ASN A 356 1.41 -15.89 13.08
N ILE A 357 1.69 -14.62 13.38
CA ILE A 357 2.89 -14.23 14.09
C ILE A 357 2.48 -13.76 15.47
N LYS A 358 3.14 -14.34 16.48
CA LYS A 358 3.10 -13.83 17.84
C LYS A 358 4.40 -13.09 18.05
N LEU A 359 4.33 -11.77 18.03
CA LEU A 359 5.48 -10.92 18.31
C LEU A 359 5.56 -10.72 19.82
N ASP A 360 6.57 -11.32 20.45
CA ASP A 360 6.89 -10.99 21.82
C ASP A 360 7.41 -9.55 21.87
N ARG A 361 7.08 -8.80 22.94
CA ARG A 361 7.58 -7.43 23.18
C ARG A 361 7.23 -6.45 22.05
N HIS A 362 5.98 -6.55 21.57
CA HIS A 362 5.49 -5.73 20.47
C HIS A 362 5.56 -4.21 20.75
N GLU A 363 5.49 -3.79 22.02
CA GLU A 363 5.64 -2.38 22.42
C GLU A 363 7.07 -1.90 22.19
N GLU A 364 8.08 -2.68 22.59
CA GLU A 364 9.49 -2.38 22.34
C GLU A 364 9.81 -2.35 20.84
N TRP A 365 9.31 -3.33 20.08
CA TRP A 365 9.43 -3.35 18.63
C TRP A 365 8.92 -2.06 18.01
N TRP A 366 7.71 -1.66 18.42
CA TRP A 366 7.08 -0.46 17.92
C TRP A 366 7.86 0.79 18.30
N PHE A 367 8.27 0.91 19.56
CA PHE A 367 9.04 2.05 20.03
C PHE A 367 10.34 2.21 19.26
N VAL A 368 11.13 1.14 19.14
CA VAL A 368 12.41 1.14 18.42
C VAL A 368 12.23 1.49 16.95
N ILE A 369 11.26 0.87 16.26
CA ILE A 369 10.93 1.20 14.86
C ILE A 369 10.56 2.68 14.76
N THR A 370 9.61 3.15 15.56
CA THR A 370 9.05 4.49 15.40
C THR A 370 10.11 5.57 15.63
N ARG A 371 10.97 5.40 16.65
CA ARG A 371 12.08 6.32 16.97
C ARG A 371 13.19 6.32 15.91
N LEU A 372 13.68 5.15 15.53
CA LEU A 372 14.80 5.07 14.58
C LEU A 372 14.38 5.47 13.16
N PHE A 373 13.12 5.27 12.78
CA PHE A 373 12.61 5.72 11.49
C PHE A 373 12.38 7.24 11.39
N VAL A 374 12.54 8.00 12.47
CA VAL A 374 12.64 9.47 12.38
C VAL A 374 13.95 9.88 11.70
N VAL A 375 15.04 9.13 11.94
CA VAL A 375 16.40 9.44 11.48
C VAL A 375 16.95 8.41 10.48
N THR A 376 16.12 7.95 9.54
CA THR A 376 16.45 6.89 8.56
C THR A 376 17.73 7.09 7.73
N GLY A 377 18.22 8.33 7.61
CA GLY A 377 19.44 8.65 6.87
C GLY A 377 20.74 8.29 7.58
N LEU A 378 20.71 8.11 8.91
CA LEU A 378 21.87 7.89 9.74
C LEU A 378 22.10 6.38 10.02
N PRO A 379 23.36 5.95 10.23
CA PRO A 379 23.66 4.63 10.78
C PRO A 379 22.99 4.43 12.14
N VAL A 380 22.62 3.19 12.46
CA VAL A 380 21.95 2.84 13.73
C VAL A 380 22.79 3.28 14.90
N GLY A 381 24.11 3.04 14.90
CA GLY A 381 25.00 3.43 16.00
C GLY A 381 24.98 4.94 16.31
N LYS A 382 24.73 5.79 15.30
CA LYS A 382 24.57 7.25 15.49
C LYS A 382 23.14 7.67 15.85
N SER A 383 22.19 6.75 15.72
CA SER A 383 20.76 6.97 15.93
C SER A 383 20.28 6.44 17.28
N LEU A 384 21.08 5.63 17.98
CA LEU A 384 20.69 4.97 19.24
C LEU A 384 20.22 5.98 20.30
N GLU A 385 20.82 7.17 20.35
CA GLU A 385 20.44 8.22 21.29
C GLU A 385 18.97 8.67 21.18
N THR A 386 18.30 8.43 20.04
CA THR A 386 16.87 8.72 19.90
C THR A 386 15.96 7.76 20.68
N LEU A 387 16.50 6.64 21.15
CA LEU A 387 15.80 5.66 21.98
C LEU A 387 15.76 6.10 23.46
N GLY A 388 16.64 7.00 23.88
CA GLY A 388 16.68 7.57 25.23
C GLY A 388 18.11 7.92 25.66
N PRO A 389 18.28 8.68 26.76
CA PRO A 389 19.57 9.09 27.27
C PRO A 389 20.43 7.88 27.68
N GLY A 390 21.67 7.79 27.19
CA GLY A 390 22.57 6.68 27.54
C GLY A 390 22.36 5.41 26.71
N ALA A 391 21.47 5.45 25.72
CA ALA A 391 21.21 4.32 24.83
C ALA A 391 22.45 3.97 24.01
N THR A 392 23.20 4.98 23.54
CA THR A 392 24.38 4.77 22.71
C THR A 392 25.48 4.03 23.48
N GLU A 393 25.80 4.48 24.68
CA GLU A 393 26.82 3.91 25.57
C GLU A 393 26.46 2.48 25.98
N TRP A 394 25.17 2.24 26.29
CA TRP A 394 24.73 0.92 26.69
C TRP A 394 24.62 -0.05 25.51
N MET A 395 24.00 0.32 24.40
CA MET A 395 23.66 -0.63 23.33
C MET A 395 24.83 -0.91 22.39
N THR A 396 25.75 0.04 22.16
CA THR A 396 26.87 -0.13 21.22
C THR A 396 27.75 -1.36 21.53
N PRO A 397 28.14 -1.63 22.79
CA PRO A 397 28.92 -2.84 23.13
C PRO A 397 28.15 -4.16 22.97
N HIS A 398 26.83 -4.12 22.87
CA HIS A 398 25.96 -5.30 22.84
C HIS A 398 25.39 -5.60 21.44
N LEU A 399 25.66 -4.75 20.46
CA LEU A 399 25.20 -4.92 19.08
C LEU A 399 26.36 -5.31 18.18
N THR A 400 26.07 -6.10 17.15
CA THR A 400 27.06 -6.40 16.11
C THR A 400 27.49 -5.14 15.34
N GLU A 401 28.74 -5.16 14.86
CA GLU A 401 29.27 -4.05 14.06
C GLU A 401 28.48 -3.82 12.75
N SER A 402 27.88 -4.89 12.20
CA SER A 402 26.95 -4.83 11.06
C SER A 402 25.77 -3.90 11.36
N ILE A 403 25.07 -4.13 12.47
CA ILE A 403 23.92 -3.33 12.89
C ILE A 403 24.32 -1.86 13.05
N LEU A 404 25.42 -1.60 13.75
CA LEU A 404 25.87 -0.25 14.08
C LEU A 404 26.24 0.59 12.85
N LYS A 405 26.91 -0.02 11.86
CA LYS A 405 27.35 0.66 10.63
C LYS A 405 26.21 0.85 9.62
N ASN A 406 25.23 -0.05 9.63
CA ASN A 406 24.09 0.00 8.74
C ASN A 406 23.06 1.04 9.18
N ARG A 407 22.28 1.54 8.23
CA ARG A 407 21.09 2.37 8.50
C ARG A 407 19.94 1.48 8.93
N ILE A 408 18.96 2.05 9.62
CA ILE A 408 17.76 1.29 10.00
C ILE A 408 17.12 0.61 8.78
N SER A 409 17.02 1.31 7.65
CA SER A 409 16.47 0.77 6.41
C SER A 409 17.24 -0.42 5.81
N GLN A 410 18.43 -0.73 6.32
CA GLN A 410 19.35 -1.73 5.80
C GLN A 410 19.42 -2.98 6.68
N LEU A 411 18.76 -2.98 7.83
CA LEU A 411 18.76 -4.15 8.71
C LEU A 411 17.91 -5.27 8.13
N THR A 412 18.29 -6.51 8.41
CA THR A 412 17.44 -7.68 8.25
C THR A 412 16.41 -7.76 9.39
N LEU A 413 15.42 -8.66 9.27
CA LEU A 413 14.47 -8.89 10.37
C LEU A 413 15.15 -9.48 11.61
N ASP A 414 16.17 -10.32 11.42
CA ASP A 414 16.93 -10.92 12.52
C ASP A 414 17.81 -9.88 13.23
N GLU A 415 18.51 -9.03 12.48
CA GLU A 415 19.26 -7.89 13.02
C GLU A 415 18.35 -6.90 13.77
N MET A 416 17.14 -6.67 13.25
CA MET A 416 16.16 -5.85 13.95
C MET A 416 15.66 -6.52 15.23
N SER A 417 15.49 -7.84 15.22
CA SER A 417 15.11 -8.61 16.41
C SER A 417 16.20 -8.55 17.48
N GLU A 418 17.48 -8.67 17.08
CA GLU A 418 18.64 -8.48 17.96
C GLU A 418 18.64 -7.06 18.56
N LEU A 419 18.42 -6.04 17.74
CA LEU A 419 18.35 -4.65 18.19
C LEU A 419 17.26 -4.43 19.26
N VAL A 420 16.07 -4.99 19.05
CA VAL A 420 14.96 -4.90 20.00
C VAL A 420 15.23 -5.72 21.27
N GLU A 421 15.87 -6.88 21.15
CA GLU A 421 16.30 -7.69 22.30
C GLU A 421 17.27 -6.91 23.19
N VAL A 422 18.29 -6.27 22.59
CA VAL A 422 19.28 -5.47 23.32
C VAL A 422 18.61 -4.25 23.96
N PHE A 423 17.70 -3.57 23.25
CA PHE A 423 16.92 -2.47 23.81
C PHE A 423 16.08 -2.94 25.02
N TRP A 424 15.45 -4.11 24.93
CA TRP A 424 14.65 -4.65 26.03
C TRP A 424 15.48 -4.96 27.28
N ARG A 425 16.73 -5.44 27.11
CA ARG A 425 17.66 -5.73 28.21
C ARG A 425 18.30 -4.50 28.84
N TRP A 426 18.10 -3.32 28.26
CA TRP A 426 18.70 -2.10 28.77
C TRP A 426 18.09 -1.70 30.12
N PRO A 427 18.85 -1.73 31.23
CA PRO A 427 18.31 -1.50 32.58
C PRO A 427 17.72 -0.10 32.78
N PHE A 428 18.17 0.88 31.98
CA PHE A 428 17.71 2.25 32.03
C PHE A 428 16.81 2.63 30.85
N LYS A 429 16.27 1.64 30.12
CA LYS A 429 15.32 1.92 29.04
C LYS A 429 14.12 2.73 29.57
N PRO A 430 13.53 3.63 28.76
CA PRO A 430 12.31 4.33 29.16
C PRO A 430 11.22 3.34 29.58
N GLN A 431 10.63 3.55 30.76
CA GLN A 431 9.53 2.71 31.25
C GLN A 431 8.24 2.97 30.45
N VAL A 432 8.03 4.22 30.04
CA VAL A 432 6.90 4.62 29.20
C VAL A 432 7.37 4.63 27.76
N LEU A 433 6.95 3.62 27.00
CA LEU A 433 7.28 3.46 25.58
C LEU A 433 6.29 4.19 24.65
N MET A 434 5.42 5.01 25.22
CA MET A 434 4.54 5.89 24.46
C MET A 434 5.01 7.33 24.59
N ASP A 435 5.39 7.93 23.46
CA ASP A 435 5.52 9.38 23.36
C ASP A 435 4.13 9.99 23.43
N THR A 436 3.65 10.23 24.63
CA THR A 436 2.65 11.27 24.80
C THR A 436 3.39 12.58 24.73
N TYR A 437 3.37 13.24 23.57
CA TYR A 437 3.48 14.69 23.59
C TYR A 437 2.29 15.14 24.42
N GLU A 438 2.52 15.64 25.63
CA GLU A 438 1.58 16.53 26.27
C GLU A 438 1.46 17.71 25.29
N GLU A 439 0.50 17.62 24.37
CA GLU A 439 -0.04 18.81 23.76
C GLU A 439 -0.45 19.65 24.96
N ARG A 440 0.33 20.71 25.24
CA ARG A 440 -0.13 21.73 26.17
C ARG A 440 -1.52 22.03 25.69
N VAL A 441 -2.51 21.71 26.51
CA VAL A 441 -3.89 22.05 26.28
C VAL A 441 -3.89 23.57 26.24
N VAL A 442 -3.64 24.14 25.07
CA VAL A 442 -4.08 25.48 24.75
C VAL A 442 -5.56 25.30 24.85
N SER A 443 -6.14 25.72 25.98
CA SER A 443 -7.54 25.58 26.32
C SER A 443 -8.36 26.11 25.14
N THR A 444 -8.70 25.21 24.23
CA THR A 444 -9.67 25.46 23.18
C THR A 444 -10.99 25.55 23.91
N PRO A 445 -11.77 26.62 23.70
CA PRO A 445 -13.05 26.79 24.38
C PRO A 445 -13.93 25.55 24.15
N ASP A 446 -14.48 25.07 25.26
CA ASP A 446 -15.41 23.94 25.46
C ASP A 446 -15.76 23.07 24.24
N GLU A 447 -15.26 21.83 24.23
CA GLU A 447 -15.56 20.78 23.22
C GLU A 447 -17.06 20.44 23.11
N SER A 448 -17.92 20.96 23.99
CA SER A 448 -19.38 20.85 23.86
C SER A 448 -19.96 21.64 22.68
N THR A 449 -19.15 22.41 21.93
CA THR A 449 -19.59 23.14 20.74
C THR A 449 -19.05 22.62 19.41
N PHE A 450 -18.32 21.49 19.40
CA PHE A 450 -18.04 20.75 18.16
C PHE A 450 -19.27 19.96 17.70
N GLU A 451 -20.37 20.67 17.42
CA GLU A 451 -21.29 20.22 16.38
C GLU A 451 -20.49 20.08 15.08
N ASN A 452 -20.74 19.00 14.33
CA ASN A 452 -20.02 18.64 13.11
C ASN A 452 -20.28 19.61 11.93
N SER A 453 -20.23 20.93 12.13
CA SER A 453 -20.45 21.92 11.08
C SER A 453 -19.34 21.94 10.02
N MET A 454 -18.20 21.28 10.26
CA MET A 454 -17.15 21.17 9.24
C MET A 454 -17.54 20.24 8.06
N PHE A 455 -18.65 19.51 8.18
CA PHE A 455 -19.25 18.74 7.08
C PHE A 455 -20.63 19.25 6.65
N ASP A 456 -21.20 20.21 7.37
CA ASP A 456 -22.35 20.96 6.87
C ASP A 456 -21.82 22.03 5.92
N ALA A 457 -22.13 21.81 4.65
CA ALA A 457 -21.77 22.70 3.58
C ALA A 457 -22.23 24.13 3.91
N GLU A 458 -21.40 25.09 3.50
CA GLU A 458 -21.89 26.36 2.99
C GLU A 458 -23.18 26.07 2.20
N GLU A 459 -24.32 26.50 2.75
CA GLU A 459 -25.54 26.67 1.98
C GLU A 459 -25.16 27.66 0.88
N ASP A 460 -24.98 27.13 -0.33
CA ASP A 460 -24.97 27.91 -1.55
C ASP A 460 -26.31 28.66 -1.55
N GLY A 461 -26.25 29.94 -1.17
CA GLY A 461 -27.36 30.86 -1.37
C GLY A 461 -27.70 30.82 -2.86
N ASP A 462 -28.92 30.37 -3.15
CA ASP A 462 -29.54 30.49 -4.44
C ASP A 462 -29.49 31.96 -4.86
N GLY A 463 -28.51 32.30 -5.69
CA GLY A 463 -28.52 33.54 -6.43
C GLY A 463 -29.67 33.48 -7.43
N GLU A 464 -30.84 33.96 -7.02
CA GLU A 464 -31.88 34.35 -7.94
C GLU A 464 -31.31 35.42 -8.87
N ASP A 465 -31.14 35.05 -10.13
CA ASP A 465 -30.96 35.97 -11.24
C ASP A 465 -32.18 36.92 -11.25
N MET A 466 -32.03 38.13 -10.70
CA MET A 466 -32.96 39.22 -10.98
C MET A 466 -32.77 39.64 -12.43
N ASP A 467 -33.80 39.37 -13.23
CA ASP A 467 -34.03 39.98 -14.52
C ASP A 467 -34.06 41.51 -14.37
N ASP A 468 -33.01 42.18 -14.84
CA ASP A 468 -33.03 43.61 -15.16
C ASP A 468 -33.92 43.81 -16.39
N ASP A 469 -35.22 44.00 -16.16
CA ASP A 469 -36.13 44.54 -17.15
C ASP A 469 -35.99 46.07 -17.24
N ILE A 470 -35.61 46.48 -18.44
CA ILE A 470 -35.52 47.83 -18.96
C ILE A 470 -36.90 48.49 -18.99
N VAL A 471 -37.05 49.66 -18.35
CA VAL A 471 -37.88 50.79 -18.82
C VAL A 471 -37.16 52.10 -18.55
#